data_AF-A0A807N3D7-F1
#
_entry.id   AF-A0A807N3D7-F1
#
_cell.length_a   1.000
_cell.length_b   1.000
_cell.length_c   1.000
_cell.angle_alpha   90.00
_cell.angle_beta   90.00
_cell.angle_gamma   90.00
#
_symmetry.space_group_name_H-M   'P 1'
#
loop_
_entity.id
_entity.type
_entity.pdbx_description
1 polymer ?
#
loop_
_entity_poly.entity_id
_entity_poly.type
_entity_poly.pdbx_seq_one_letter_code
_entity_poly.pdbx_strand_id
1 'polypeptide(L)'
;MKLSRIVLSGSLALAAVTGSAALAHADDHTSMVSILHGVPGATVDVYANGSALLTNFTPGTLTAPQELPEGTYDLKVVAAGAGADGAAVIEANDVAVPAGANITVVAHLKADGTPTLTPFVNDTAASEEGARLTVRHVAAAPAVDVRAGGSVVVPGLENPDEAKLDLAAGTVAADVVAAGTDTVVLGPADLEIAAGMNTIVYAWGSLDDENLALATQTVKLTTGMPSTGAEGPADTSFLNLAAASLLLAGVATTVVAAQRARVRGNA
;
A
#
# COMPACT_ATOMS: atom_id res chain seq x y z
N MET A 1 81.45 16.00 32.41
CA MET A 1 80.76 17.30 32.20
C MET A 1 79.26 17.08 32.26
N LYS A 2 78.54 18.11 32.72
CA LYS A 2 77.35 18.04 33.58
C LYS A 2 76.11 17.34 32.97
N LEU A 3 75.62 16.36 33.72
CA LEU A 3 74.22 15.94 33.77
C LEU A 3 73.40 16.96 34.59
N SER A 4 72.15 17.24 34.19
CA SER A 4 71.10 17.68 35.13
C SER A 4 69.74 17.28 34.59
N ARG A 5 69.02 16.54 35.44
CA ARG A 5 67.64 16.06 35.32
C ARG A 5 66.72 17.14 35.86
N ILE A 6 65.56 17.38 35.25
CA ILE A 6 64.35 17.81 35.96
C ILE A 6 63.16 17.00 35.43
N VAL A 7 62.51 16.33 36.36
CA VAL A 7 61.23 15.63 36.29
C VAL A 7 60.15 16.62 36.71
N LEU A 8 59.01 16.70 36.00
CA LEU A 8 57.70 16.92 36.63
C LEU A 8 56.53 16.58 35.67
N SER A 9 55.71 15.62 36.11
CA SER A 9 54.24 15.54 36.08
C SER A 9 53.48 16.38 35.03
N GLY A 10 52.56 15.88 34.20
CA GLY A 10 51.63 14.77 34.37
C GLY A 10 50.22 15.30 34.05
N SER A 11 49.54 14.77 33.03
CA SER A 11 48.07 14.64 32.96
C SER A 11 47.70 13.83 31.72
N LEU A 12 47.07 12.69 31.99
CA LEU A 12 46.44 11.80 31.03
C LEU A 12 45.12 12.43 30.58
N ALA A 13 45.04 12.91 29.34
CA ALA A 13 43.78 13.32 28.72
C ALA A 13 43.32 12.21 27.78
N LEU A 14 42.47 11.32 28.31
CA LEU A 14 41.72 10.35 27.54
C LEU A 14 40.58 11.10 26.81
N ALA A 15 40.84 11.57 25.59
CA ALA A 15 39.78 12.08 24.73
C ALA A 15 39.04 10.90 24.09
N ALA A 16 38.00 10.43 24.79
CA ALA A 16 36.97 9.61 24.18
C ALA A 16 36.21 10.48 23.16
N VAL A 17 36.61 10.43 21.89
CA VAL A 17 35.74 10.85 20.80
C VAL A 17 34.70 9.75 20.66
N THR A 18 33.59 9.94 21.38
CA THR A 18 32.33 9.25 21.09
C THR A 18 31.95 9.59 19.67
N GLY A 19 32.19 8.66 18.75
CA GLY A 19 31.58 8.70 17.43
C GLY A 19 30.07 8.75 17.62
N SER A 20 29.48 9.90 17.36
CA SER A 20 28.05 10.02 17.14
C SER A 20 27.78 9.26 15.84
N ALA A 21 27.46 7.97 15.93
CA ALA A 21 26.67 7.35 14.90
C ALA A 21 25.36 8.13 14.91
N ALA A 22 25.22 9.08 13.99
CA ALA A 22 23.91 9.61 13.65
C ALA A 22 23.09 8.37 13.28
N LEU A 23 22.18 7.99 14.17
CA LEU A 23 21.10 7.11 13.81
C LEU A 23 20.40 7.86 12.66
N ALA A 24 20.56 7.37 11.44
CA ALA A 24 19.71 7.78 10.35
C ALA A 24 18.29 7.40 10.79
N HIS A 25 17.54 8.36 11.31
CA HIS A 25 16.10 8.25 11.36
C HIS A 25 15.68 8.15 9.90
N ALA A 26 15.02 7.04 9.54
CA ALA A 26 14.34 6.98 8.26
C ALA A 26 13.43 8.22 8.20
N ASP A 27 13.53 8.99 7.12
CA ASP A 27 12.59 10.09 6.89
C ASP A 27 11.21 9.46 6.74
N ASP A 28 10.42 9.51 7.82
CA ASP A 28 9.02 9.03 7.88
C ASP A 28 8.12 9.76 6.86
N HIS A 29 8.67 10.73 6.11
CA HIS A 29 8.01 11.55 5.11
C HIS A 29 7.99 10.97 3.70
N THR A 30 8.44 9.72 3.49
CA THR A 30 8.42 9.07 2.17
C THR A 30 7.61 7.77 2.18
N SER A 31 6.93 7.51 1.08
CA SER A 31 6.24 6.26 0.77
C SER A 31 7.01 5.46 -0.27
N MET A 32 6.87 4.14 -0.23
CA MET A 32 7.34 3.25 -1.29
C MET A 32 6.23 3.03 -2.30
N VAL A 33 6.43 3.44 -3.55
CA VAL A 33 5.41 3.36 -4.60
C VAL A 33 5.90 2.47 -5.74
N SER A 34 5.09 1.46 -6.08
CA SER A 34 5.22 0.67 -7.30
C SER A 34 4.07 0.99 -8.26
N ILE A 35 4.29 0.79 -9.56
CA ILE A 35 3.26 0.97 -10.59
C ILE A 35 3.14 -0.32 -11.40
N LEU A 36 1.92 -0.83 -11.56
CA LEU A 36 1.60 -1.96 -12.43
C LEU A 36 0.80 -1.46 -13.65
N HIS A 37 1.22 -1.88 -14.84
CA HIS A 37 0.43 -1.71 -16.06
C HIS A 37 -0.39 -2.95 -16.38
N GLY A 38 -1.70 -2.88 -16.19
CA GLY A 38 -2.67 -3.95 -16.40
C GLY A 38 -3.68 -3.66 -17.50
N VAL A 39 -3.37 -2.78 -18.47
CA VAL A 39 -4.25 -2.51 -19.64
C VAL A 39 -3.66 -3.14 -20.91
N PRO A 40 -4.19 -4.26 -21.39
CA PRO A 40 -3.71 -4.94 -22.60
C PRO A 40 -3.66 -4.03 -23.84
N GLY A 41 -2.68 -4.25 -24.72
CA GLY A 41 -2.59 -3.58 -26.01
C GLY A 41 -2.22 -2.08 -25.99
N ALA A 42 -2.05 -1.48 -24.81
CA ALA A 42 -1.73 -0.05 -24.68
C ALA A 42 -0.31 0.16 -24.16
N THR A 43 0.59 0.74 -24.96
CA THR A 43 1.86 1.28 -24.45
C THR A 43 1.66 2.75 -24.08
N VAL A 44 2.08 3.13 -22.86
CA VAL A 44 1.76 4.44 -22.28
C VAL A 44 2.97 5.16 -21.73
N ASP A 45 2.86 6.47 -21.63
CA ASP A 45 3.75 7.30 -20.80
C ASP A 45 2.96 7.77 -19.57
N VAL A 46 3.60 7.75 -18.40
CA VAL A 46 3.04 8.16 -17.12
C VAL A 46 3.72 9.44 -16.67
N TYR A 47 2.93 10.43 -16.28
CA TYR A 47 3.38 11.72 -15.79
C TYR A 47 2.86 11.94 -14.38
N ALA A 48 3.70 12.53 -13.53
CA ALA A 48 3.34 13.03 -12.21
C ALA A 48 3.66 14.53 -12.15
N ASN A 49 2.68 15.36 -11.80
CA ASN A 49 2.81 16.81 -11.75
C ASN A 49 3.38 17.41 -13.06
N GLY A 50 2.95 16.86 -14.21
CA GLY A 50 3.40 17.24 -15.55
C GLY A 50 4.80 16.78 -15.94
N SER A 51 5.56 16.14 -15.04
CA SER A 51 6.88 15.58 -15.33
C SER A 51 6.79 14.10 -15.69
N ALA A 52 7.54 13.67 -16.69
CA ALA A 52 7.55 12.25 -17.11
C ALA A 52 8.13 11.38 -15.99
N LEU A 53 7.35 10.39 -15.56
CA LEU A 53 7.71 9.41 -14.55
C LEU A 53 8.14 8.08 -15.19
N LEU A 54 7.34 7.59 -16.15
CA LEU A 54 7.62 6.38 -16.91
C LEU A 54 7.37 6.65 -18.39
N THR A 55 8.22 6.12 -19.26
CA THR A 55 8.06 6.25 -20.72
C THR A 55 8.08 4.87 -21.37
N ASN A 56 7.27 4.69 -22.41
CA ASN A 56 7.11 3.42 -23.13
C ASN A 56 6.76 2.25 -22.18
N PHE A 57 5.90 2.52 -21.20
CA PHE A 57 5.49 1.56 -20.20
C PHE A 57 4.52 0.55 -20.83
N THR A 58 4.87 -0.74 -20.81
CA THR A 58 4.17 -1.80 -21.54
C THR A 58 3.28 -2.64 -20.62
N PRO A 59 2.18 -3.23 -21.11
CA PRO A 59 1.29 -4.04 -20.28
C PRO A 59 2.03 -5.23 -19.65
N GLY A 60 1.62 -5.59 -18.43
CA GLY A 60 2.21 -6.65 -17.61
C GLY A 60 3.47 -6.26 -16.83
N THR A 61 3.99 -5.03 -17.00
CA THR A 61 5.17 -4.60 -16.25
C THR A 61 4.80 -3.99 -14.91
N LEU A 62 5.52 -4.43 -13.87
CA LEU A 62 5.50 -3.87 -12.53
C LEU A 62 6.85 -3.20 -12.26
N THR A 63 6.83 -1.95 -11.79
CA THR A 63 8.07 -1.26 -11.42
C THR A 63 8.62 -1.76 -10.09
N ALA A 64 9.94 -1.68 -9.94
CA ALA A 64 10.53 -1.70 -8.60
C ALA A 64 9.92 -0.57 -7.73
N PRO A 65 9.79 -0.76 -6.41
CA PRO A 65 9.36 0.30 -5.50
C PRO A 65 10.30 1.50 -5.59
N GLN A 66 9.72 2.70 -5.65
CA GLN A 66 10.44 3.97 -5.64
C GLN A 66 10.01 4.80 -4.44
N GLU A 67 10.96 5.51 -3.83
CA GLU A 67 10.64 6.47 -2.76
C GLU A 67 9.94 7.68 -3.36
N LEU A 68 8.77 8.00 -2.82
CA LEU A 68 7.98 9.16 -3.19
C LEU A 68 7.66 9.96 -1.92
N PRO A 69 8.00 11.26 -1.85
CA PRO A 69 7.61 12.10 -0.73
C PRO A 69 6.11 12.08 -0.48
N GLU A 70 5.71 12.25 0.78
CA GLU A 70 4.32 12.50 1.11
C GLU A 70 3.85 13.79 0.43
N GLY A 71 2.61 13.80 -0.03
CA GLY A 71 2.05 14.95 -0.73
C GLY A 71 0.92 14.59 -1.66
N THR A 72 0.58 15.55 -2.50
CA THR A 72 -0.51 15.44 -3.47
C THR A 72 0.09 15.46 -4.87
N TYR A 73 -0.36 14.53 -5.72
CA TYR A 73 0.16 14.32 -7.06
C TYR A 73 -0.95 14.30 -8.11
N ASP A 74 -0.71 15.00 -9.22
CA ASP A 74 -1.53 14.88 -10.42
C ASP A 74 -0.92 13.82 -11.33
N LEU A 75 -1.62 12.70 -11.49
CA LEU A 75 -1.22 11.59 -12.33
C LEU A 75 -1.92 11.66 -13.68
N LYS A 76 -1.14 11.55 -14.75
CA LYS A 76 -1.64 11.53 -16.12
C LYS A 76 -1.00 10.39 -16.89
N VAL A 77 -1.84 9.59 -17.54
CA VAL A 77 -1.41 8.50 -18.43
C VAL A 77 -1.83 8.86 -19.85
N VAL A 78 -0.88 8.86 -20.77
CA VAL A 78 -1.10 9.18 -22.18
C VAL A 78 -0.56 8.06 -23.07
N ALA A 79 -0.95 8.05 -24.34
CA ALA A 79 -0.33 7.16 -25.32
C ALA A 79 1.18 7.46 -25.43
N ALA A 80 2.00 6.42 -25.58
CA ALA A 80 3.45 6.58 -25.67
C ALA A 80 3.86 7.55 -26.79
N GLY A 81 4.75 8.49 -26.46
CA GLY A 81 5.23 9.52 -27.39
C GLY A 81 4.28 10.71 -27.61
N ALA A 82 3.10 10.74 -26.97
CA ALA A 82 2.18 11.87 -27.08
C ALA A 82 2.66 13.13 -26.32
N GLY A 83 3.60 12.98 -25.40
CA GLY A 83 4.10 14.06 -24.55
C GLY A 83 3.12 14.43 -23.41
N ALA A 84 3.57 15.31 -22.52
CA ALA A 84 2.78 15.73 -21.35
C ALA A 84 1.45 16.39 -21.72
N ASP A 85 1.40 17.09 -22.86
CA ASP A 85 0.20 17.76 -23.39
C ASP A 85 -0.69 16.81 -24.21
N GLY A 86 -0.32 15.54 -24.34
CA GLY A 86 -1.10 14.53 -25.03
C GLY A 86 -2.49 14.33 -24.41
N ALA A 87 -3.43 13.83 -25.21
CA ALA A 87 -4.75 13.43 -24.71
C ALA A 87 -4.59 12.32 -23.67
N ALA A 88 -5.16 12.52 -22.49
CA ALA A 88 -5.08 11.52 -21.45
C ALA A 88 -5.99 10.33 -21.74
N VAL A 89 -5.44 9.16 -21.48
CA VAL A 89 -6.17 7.90 -21.40
C VAL A 89 -6.73 7.74 -19.99
N ILE A 90 -5.96 8.13 -18.97
CA ILE A 90 -6.39 8.16 -17.57
C ILE A 90 -5.83 9.44 -16.92
N GLU A 91 -6.64 10.11 -16.12
CA GLU A 91 -6.22 11.23 -15.25
C GLU A 91 -6.72 10.99 -13.84
N ALA A 92 -5.85 11.26 -12.87
CA ALA A 92 -6.21 11.32 -11.46
C ALA A 92 -5.51 12.54 -10.86
N ASN A 93 -6.30 13.57 -10.56
CA ASN A 93 -5.80 14.78 -9.94
C ASN A 93 -5.90 14.66 -8.42
N ASP A 94 -5.04 15.40 -7.73
CA ASP A 94 -5.03 15.48 -6.28
C ASP A 94 -4.88 14.14 -5.54
N VAL A 95 -4.11 13.19 -6.10
CA VAL A 95 -3.86 11.89 -5.48
C VAL A 95 -2.98 12.07 -4.23
N ALA A 96 -3.56 11.80 -3.06
CA ALA A 96 -2.85 11.88 -1.79
C ALA A 96 -1.94 10.66 -1.58
N VAL A 97 -0.65 10.92 -1.38
CA VAL A 97 0.35 9.93 -0.97
C VAL A 97 0.69 10.21 0.50
N PRO A 98 0.28 9.35 1.44
CA PRO A 98 0.60 9.52 2.85
C PRO A 98 2.09 9.29 3.11
N ALA A 99 2.58 9.71 4.28
CA ALA A 99 3.87 9.33 4.81
C ALA A 99 3.95 7.82 5.14
N GLY A 100 5.11 7.21 4.88
CA GLY A 100 5.45 5.86 5.37
C GLY A 100 4.65 4.69 4.82
N ALA A 101 3.85 4.88 3.76
CA ALA A 101 3.05 3.80 3.19
C ALA A 101 3.83 2.99 2.15
N ASN A 102 3.41 1.74 1.96
CA ASN A 102 3.82 0.92 0.83
C ASN A 102 2.62 0.81 -0.11
N ILE A 103 2.72 1.32 -1.33
CA ILE A 103 1.60 1.50 -2.25
C ILE A 103 1.93 0.87 -3.59
N THR A 104 0.97 0.17 -4.20
CA THR A 104 1.01 -0.16 -5.62
C THR A 104 -0.13 0.55 -6.33
N VAL A 105 0.20 1.40 -7.30
CA VAL A 105 -0.79 2.03 -8.19
C VAL A 105 -0.94 1.14 -9.42
N VAL A 106 -2.16 0.69 -9.68
CA VAL A 106 -2.44 -0.19 -10.81
C VAL A 106 -3.22 0.60 -11.87
N ALA A 107 -2.67 0.70 -13.08
CA ALA A 107 -3.44 1.09 -14.26
C ALA A 107 -4.12 -0.15 -14.81
N HIS A 108 -5.44 -0.24 -14.81
CA HIS A 108 -6.15 -1.46 -15.24
C HIS A 108 -7.49 -1.15 -15.89
N LEU A 109 -8.18 -2.19 -16.34
CA LEU A 109 -9.56 -2.09 -16.82
C LEU A 109 -10.55 -2.31 -15.67
N LYS A 110 -11.59 -1.50 -15.60
CA LYS A 110 -12.78 -1.79 -14.78
C LYS A 110 -13.54 -2.98 -15.37
N ALA A 111 -14.53 -3.49 -14.64
CA ALA A 111 -15.40 -4.58 -15.11
C ALA A 111 -16.05 -4.32 -16.49
N ASP A 112 -16.28 -3.05 -16.85
CA ASP A 112 -16.85 -2.63 -18.14
C ASP A 112 -15.81 -2.39 -19.25
N GLY A 113 -14.53 -2.68 -19.00
CA GLY A 113 -13.44 -2.47 -19.95
C GLY A 113 -12.93 -1.03 -20.01
N THR A 114 -13.40 -0.11 -19.18
CA THR A 114 -12.88 1.27 -19.15
C THR A 114 -11.53 1.34 -18.39
N PRO A 115 -10.49 1.99 -18.93
CA PRO A 115 -9.23 2.19 -18.22
C PRO A 115 -9.39 3.05 -16.96
N THR A 116 -8.68 2.68 -15.89
CA THR A 116 -8.70 3.37 -14.59
C THR A 116 -7.36 3.22 -13.86
N LEU A 117 -7.12 4.10 -12.87
CA LEU A 117 -6.02 3.99 -11.92
C LEU A 117 -6.60 3.67 -10.53
N THR A 118 -6.07 2.63 -9.88
CA THR A 118 -6.48 2.25 -8.52
C THR A 118 -5.25 2.12 -7.63
N PRO A 119 -5.12 2.93 -6.57
CA PRO A 119 -4.07 2.77 -5.57
C PRO A 119 -4.45 1.68 -4.57
N PHE A 120 -3.49 0.82 -4.23
CA PHE A 120 -3.63 -0.15 -3.16
C PHE A 120 -2.54 0.06 -2.12
N VAL A 121 -2.93 0.15 -0.85
CA VAL A 121 -1.96 0.12 0.26
C VAL A 121 -1.57 -1.33 0.52
N ASN A 122 -0.31 -1.64 0.30
CA ASN A 122 0.25 -2.96 0.53
C ASN A 122 0.41 -3.20 2.03
N ASP A 123 -0.08 -4.35 2.46
CA ASP A 123 0.01 -4.76 3.84
C ASP A 123 1.42 -5.24 4.20
N THR A 124 2.05 -4.56 5.13
CA THR A 124 3.40 -4.83 5.64
C THR A 124 3.38 -5.34 7.07
N ALA A 125 2.20 -5.54 7.68
CA ALA A 125 2.09 -6.07 9.03
C ALA A 125 2.56 -7.53 9.08
N ALA A 126 3.07 -7.96 10.24
CA ALA A 126 3.42 -9.36 10.46
C ALA A 126 2.22 -10.28 10.16
N SER A 127 2.50 -11.43 9.54
CA SER A 127 1.52 -12.49 9.32
C SER A 127 1.47 -13.44 10.52
N GLU A 128 0.29 -13.95 10.83
CA GLU A 128 0.07 -14.92 11.91
C GLU A 128 0.72 -16.28 11.61
N GLU A 129 0.80 -16.64 10.32
CA GLU A 129 1.33 -17.93 9.84
C GLU A 129 2.74 -17.79 9.23
N GLY A 130 3.33 -16.61 9.34
CA GLY A 130 4.70 -16.32 8.88
C GLY A 130 4.84 -15.93 7.41
N ALA A 131 3.78 -16.02 6.59
CA ALA A 131 3.71 -15.44 5.25
C ALA A 131 2.27 -14.99 4.91
N ARG A 132 2.13 -14.12 3.90
CA ARG A 132 0.83 -13.61 3.44
C ARG A 132 0.70 -13.76 1.93
N LEU A 133 -0.50 -14.12 1.48
CA LEU A 133 -0.95 -14.01 0.08
C LEU A 133 -2.01 -12.91 0.02
N THR A 134 -1.81 -11.92 -0.84
CA THR A 134 -2.84 -10.96 -1.21
C THR A 134 -3.23 -11.20 -2.66
N VAL A 135 -4.53 -11.39 -2.93
CA VAL A 135 -5.05 -11.53 -4.29
C VAL A 135 -5.84 -10.27 -4.63
N ARG A 136 -5.52 -9.65 -5.76
CA ARG A 136 -6.18 -8.45 -6.29
C ARG A 136 -6.84 -8.77 -7.60
N HIS A 137 -8.15 -8.55 -7.68
CA HIS A 137 -8.87 -8.65 -8.93
C HIS A 137 -8.92 -7.28 -9.59
N VAL A 138 -8.18 -7.10 -10.69
CA VAL A 138 -8.07 -5.83 -11.43
C VAL A 138 -8.29 -6.05 -12.93
N ALA A 139 -9.08 -7.06 -13.30
CA ALA A 139 -9.38 -7.40 -14.69
C ALA A 139 -10.80 -7.02 -15.07
N ALA A 140 -11.05 -6.68 -16.33
CA ALA A 140 -12.38 -6.55 -16.90
C ALA A 140 -13.04 -7.93 -16.96
N ALA A 141 -13.63 -8.34 -15.83
CA ALA A 141 -14.35 -9.59 -15.68
C ALA A 141 -15.41 -9.43 -14.57
N PRO A 142 -16.45 -10.29 -14.57
CA PRO A 142 -17.35 -10.44 -13.42
C PRO A 142 -16.63 -10.99 -12.18
N ALA A 143 -17.35 -11.06 -11.06
CA ALA A 143 -16.87 -11.66 -9.82
C ALA A 143 -16.29 -13.08 -10.03
N VAL A 144 -15.22 -13.39 -9.30
CA VAL A 144 -14.50 -14.67 -9.40
C VAL A 144 -14.35 -15.34 -8.04
N ASP A 145 -14.25 -16.67 -8.05
CA ASP A 145 -13.80 -17.44 -6.89
C ASP A 145 -12.33 -17.82 -7.09
N VAL A 146 -11.49 -17.54 -6.09
CA VAL A 146 -10.10 -18.01 -6.05
C VAL A 146 -10.06 -19.35 -5.34
N ARG A 147 -9.44 -20.35 -5.98
CA ARG A 147 -9.26 -21.67 -5.39
C ARG A 147 -7.78 -21.95 -5.13
N ALA A 148 -7.53 -22.69 -4.05
CA ALA A 148 -6.23 -23.26 -3.74
C ALA A 148 -6.40 -24.77 -3.54
N GLY A 149 -5.58 -25.58 -4.21
CA GLY A 149 -5.73 -27.04 -4.16
C GLY A 149 -7.12 -27.54 -4.59
N GLY A 150 -7.79 -26.80 -5.47
CA GLY A 150 -9.15 -27.11 -5.96
C GLY A 150 -10.32 -26.70 -5.05
N SER A 151 -10.04 -26.13 -3.87
CA SER A 151 -11.09 -25.63 -2.95
C SER A 151 -11.18 -24.11 -3.01
N VAL A 152 -12.40 -23.56 -3.00
CA VAL A 152 -12.63 -22.11 -2.94
C VAL A 152 -12.13 -21.57 -1.59
N VAL A 153 -11.19 -20.62 -1.65
CA VAL A 153 -10.61 -19.95 -0.48
C VAL A 153 -10.99 -18.47 -0.40
N VAL A 154 -11.29 -17.84 -1.54
CA VAL A 154 -11.85 -16.49 -1.62
C VAL A 154 -13.07 -16.52 -2.54
N PRO A 155 -14.29 -16.53 -2.00
CA PRO A 155 -15.49 -16.50 -2.82
C PRO A 155 -15.83 -15.07 -3.27
N GLY A 156 -16.29 -14.91 -4.52
CA GLY A 156 -16.92 -13.70 -5.03
C GLY A 156 -16.05 -12.45 -4.95
N LEU A 157 -14.74 -12.55 -5.24
CA LEU A 157 -13.87 -11.39 -5.34
C LEU A 157 -14.24 -10.57 -6.58
N GLU A 158 -14.51 -9.28 -6.41
CA GLU A 158 -14.93 -8.35 -7.46
C GLU A 158 -13.78 -7.41 -7.86
N ASN A 159 -13.83 -6.80 -9.04
CA ASN A 159 -12.87 -5.76 -9.44
C ASN A 159 -13.34 -4.38 -8.91
N PRO A 160 -12.51 -3.60 -8.18
CA PRO A 160 -11.06 -3.76 -7.98
C PRO A 160 -10.65 -4.30 -6.60
N ASP A 161 -11.44 -5.16 -5.96
CA ASP A 161 -11.23 -5.57 -4.58
C ASP A 161 -10.05 -6.53 -4.39
N GLU A 162 -9.62 -6.65 -3.13
CA GLU A 162 -8.54 -7.53 -2.69
C GLU A 162 -8.97 -8.46 -1.56
N ALA A 163 -8.33 -9.63 -1.49
CA ALA A 163 -8.44 -10.55 -0.36
C ALA A 163 -7.06 -10.93 0.15
N LYS A 164 -6.95 -11.16 1.46
CA LYS A 164 -5.69 -11.49 2.15
C LYS A 164 -5.83 -12.81 2.89
N LEU A 165 -4.82 -13.65 2.80
CA LEU A 165 -4.73 -14.91 3.52
C LEU A 165 -3.37 -14.98 4.20
N ASP A 166 -3.35 -15.28 5.49
CA ASP A 166 -2.13 -15.69 6.18
C ASP A 166 -1.97 -17.21 6.04
N LEU A 167 -0.78 -17.63 5.64
CA LEU A 167 -0.46 -19.05 5.44
C LEU A 167 1.03 -19.31 5.70
N ALA A 168 1.35 -20.57 5.95
CA ALA A 168 2.73 -21.01 6.04
C ALA A 168 3.44 -20.86 4.68
N ALA A 169 4.76 -20.62 4.73
CA ALA A 169 5.58 -20.55 3.53
C ALA A 169 5.58 -21.87 2.76
N GLY A 170 5.55 -21.79 1.44
CA GLY A 170 5.47 -22.95 0.55
C GLY A 170 4.96 -22.60 -0.83
N THR A 171 4.71 -23.61 -1.65
CA THR A 171 4.10 -23.43 -2.97
C THR A 171 2.62 -23.75 -2.90
N VAL A 172 1.79 -22.85 -3.43
CA VAL A 172 0.34 -23.01 -3.54
C VAL A 172 -0.06 -23.07 -5.00
N ALA A 173 -0.65 -24.19 -5.42
CA ALA A 173 -1.31 -24.27 -6.72
C ALA A 173 -2.69 -23.61 -6.63
N ALA A 174 -2.87 -22.51 -7.35
CA ALA A 174 -4.09 -21.72 -7.34
C ALA A 174 -4.66 -21.56 -8.74
N ASP A 175 -5.99 -21.52 -8.83
CA ASP A 175 -6.71 -21.13 -10.04
C ASP A 175 -7.86 -20.17 -9.68
N VAL A 176 -8.44 -19.57 -10.71
CA VAL A 176 -9.56 -18.64 -10.58
C VAL A 176 -10.68 -19.16 -11.46
N VAL A 177 -11.88 -19.24 -10.90
CA VAL A 177 -13.10 -19.65 -11.60
C VAL A 177 -14.12 -18.52 -11.61
N ALA A 178 -15.03 -18.54 -12.59
CA ALA A 178 -16.19 -17.66 -12.55
C ALA A 178 -17.04 -17.97 -11.31
N ALA A 179 -17.42 -16.93 -10.54
CA ALA A 179 -18.00 -17.10 -9.22
C ALA A 179 -19.25 -18.00 -9.23
N GLY A 180 -19.30 -18.93 -8.28
CA GLY A 180 -20.39 -19.90 -8.14
C GLY A 180 -20.41 -21.01 -9.19
N THR A 181 -19.34 -21.17 -9.98
CA THR A 181 -19.23 -22.20 -11.03
C THR A 181 -17.88 -22.92 -10.96
N ASP A 182 -17.70 -23.96 -11.78
CA ASP A 182 -16.41 -24.66 -11.97
C ASP A 182 -15.63 -24.19 -13.20
N THR A 183 -16.09 -23.12 -13.86
CA THR A 183 -15.47 -22.63 -15.11
C THR A 183 -14.17 -21.89 -14.78
N VAL A 184 -13.03 -22.52 -15.08
CA VAL A 184 -11.70 -21.89 -14.90
C VAL A 184 -11.50 -20.78 -15.91
N VAL A 185 -11.15 -19.59 -15.42
CA VAL A 185 -10.87 -18.39 -16.23
C VAL A 185 -9.41 -17.98 -16.17
N LEU A 186 -8.67 -18.38 -15.13
CA LEU A 186 -7.24 -18.09 -15.00
C LEU A 186 -6.53 -19.18 -14.19
N GLY A 187 -5.36 -19.61 -14.66
CA GLY A 187 -4.56 -20.66 -14.02
C GLY A 187 -4.85 -22.09 -14.54
N PRO A 188 -4.34 -23.13 -13.85
CA PRO A 188 -3.64 -23.05 -12.56
C PRO A 188 -2.26 -22.37 -12.67
N ALA A 189 -1.85 -21.71 -11.59
CA ALA A 189 -0.53 -21.14 -11.41
C ALA A 189 0.06 -21.60 -10.07
N ASP A 190 1.35 -21.97 -10.11
CA ASP A 190 2.11 -22.28 -8.90
C ASP A 190 2.65 -20.97 -8.30
N LEU A 191 2.15 -20.63 -7.12
CA LEU A 191 2.54 -19.42 -6.39
C LEU A 191 3.54 -19.77 -5.30
N GLU A 192 4.73 -19.19 -5.39
CA GLU A 192 5.73 -19.29 -4.31
C GLU A 192 5.42 -18.28 -3.22
N ILE A 193 5.12 -18.78 -2.02
CA ILE A 193 4.78 -17.99 -0.84
C ILE A 193 5.98 -18.02 0.09
N ALA A 194 6.78 -16.97 0.05
CA ALA A 194 8.02 -16.88 0.82
C ALA A 194 7.76 -16.44 2.28
N ALA A 195 8.50 -17.05 3.22
CA ALA A 195 8.46 -16.67 4.63
C ALA A 195 8.86 -15.19 4.83
N GLY A 196 8.12 -14.49 5.69
CA GLY A 196 8.33 -13.07 5.98
C GLY A 196 7.91 -12.12 4.86
N MET A 197 7.18 -12.61 3.86
CA MET A 197 6.73 -11.82 2.70
C MET A 197 5.21 -11.86 2.55
N ASN A 198 4.67 -10.76 2.04
CA ASN A 198 3.37 -10.68 1.40
C ASN A 198 3.56 -10.85 -0.10
N THR A 199 3.13 -11.99 -0.64
CA THR A 199 3.05 -12.24 -2.07
C THR A 199 1.73 -11.69 -2.59
N ILE A 200 1.79 -10.65 -3.40
CA ILE A 200 0.62 -9.99 -3.97
C ILE A 200 0.48 -10.45 -5.42
N VAL A 201 -0.67 -11.03 -5.76
CA VAL A 201 -1.00 -11.53 -7.08
C VAL A 201 -2.10 -10.65 -7.67
N TYR A 202 -1.88 -10.18 -8.89
CA TYR A 202 -2.80 -9.32 -9.62
C TYR A 202 -3.37 -10.09 -10.81
N ALA A 203 -4.68 -10.32 -10.84
CA ALA A 203 -5.38 -10.78 -12.04
C ALA A 203 -5.80 -9.56 -12.85
N TRP A 204 -5.22 -9.38 -14.04
CA TRP A 204 -5.41 -8.21 -14.91
C TRP A 204 -5.77 -8.65 -16.34
N GLY A 205 -6.20 -7.69 -17.17
CA GLY A 205 -6.64 -7.95 -18.54
C GLY A 205 -8.16 -7.90 -18.70
N SER A 206 -8.68 -8.62 -19.68
CA SER A 206 -10.08 -8.70 -20.05
C SER A 206 -10.47 -10.15 -20.30
N LEU A 207 -11.59 -10.57 -19.69
CA LEU A 207 -12.16 -11.89 -19.92
C LEU A 207 -12.75 -11.99 -21.33
N ASP A 208 -13.47 -10.95 -21.76
CA ASP A 208 -14.14 -10.91 -23.07
C ASP A 208 -13.14 -10.89 -24.23
N ASP A 209 -11.98 -10.26 -24.05
CA ASP A 209 -10.91 -10.20 -25.05
C ASP A 209 -9.88 -11.34 -24.90
N GLU A 210 -10.16 -12.32 -24.04
CA GLU A 210 -9.34 -13.54 -23.82
C GLU A 210 -7.86 -13.25 -23.55
N ASN A 211 -7.56 -12.20 -22.78
CA ASN A 211 -6.19 -11.76 -22.50
C ASN A 211 -5.88 -11.62 -21.00
N LEU A 212 -6.64 -12.32 -20.15
CA LEU A 212 -6.38 -12.40 -18.72
C LEU A 212 -4.96 -12.90 -18.45
N ALA A 213 -4.29 -12.23 -17.51
CA ALA A 213 -2.92 -12.53 -17.14
C ALA A 213 -2.68 -12.28 -15.64
N LEU A 214 -1.55 -12.79 -15.15
CA LEU A 214 -1.09 -12.60 -13.78
C LEU A 214 0.15 -11.72 -13.75
N ALA A 215 0.21 -10.85 -12.73
CA ALA A 215 1.46 -10.22 -12.28
C ALA A 215 1.65 -10.53 -10.79
N THR A 216 2.90 -10.61 -10.35
CA THR A 216 3.23 -10.89 -8.95
C THR A 216 4.19 -9.85 -8.39
N GLN A 217 4.01 -9.54 -7.12
CA GLN A 217 4.87 -8.63 -6.35
C GLN A 217 5.13 -9.27 -4.99
N THR A 218 6.34 -9.10 -4.46
CA THR A 218 6.64 -9.47 -3.08
C THR A 218 6.93 -8.23 -2.25
N VAL A 219 6.21 -8.06 -1.15
CA VAL A 219 6.41 -6.98 -0.19
C VAL A 219 6.87 -7.60 1.13
N LYS A 220 7.91 -7.02 1.74
CA LYS A 220 8.43 -7.53 3.00
C LYS A 220 7.47 -7.23 4.15
N LEU A 221 7.18 -8.24 4.96
CA LEU A 221 6.45 -8.07 6.20
C LEU A 221 7.39 -7.59 7.31
N THR A 222 6.85 -6.79 8.21
CA THR A 222 7.48 -6.51 9.49
C THR A 222 7.63 -7.81 10.27
N THR A 223 8.78 -8.00 10.91
CA THR A 223 8.99 -9.16 11.76
C THR A 223 8.11 -9.03 12.99
N GLY A 224 7.07 -9.85 13.08
CA GLY A 224 6.33 -10.01 14.33
C GLY A 224 7.26 -10.61 15.39
N MET A 225 7.13 -10.20 16.65
CA MET A 225 7.63 -11.06 17.73
C MET A 225 6.90 -12.40 17.60
N PRO A 226 7.58 -13.54 17.60
CA PRO A 226 6.90 -14.82 17.54
C PRO A 226 5.94 -14.88 18.73
N SER A 227 4.64 -15.08 18.47
CA SER A 227 3.73 -15.53 19.50
C SER A 227 4.17 -16.94 19.88
N THR A 228 5.10 -17.05 20.82
CA THR A 228 5.34 -18.31 21.51
C THR A 228 4.03 -18.63 22.20
N GLY A 229 3.30 -19.62 21.68
CA GLY A 229 2.05 -20.14 22.25
C GLY A 229 2.25 -20.75 23.63
N ALA A 230 2.60 -19.92 24.62
CA ALA A 230 2.52 -20.27 26.01
C ALA A 230 1.07 -20.06 26.45
N GLU A 231 0.28 -21.12 26.36
CA GLU A 231 -0.94 -21.24 27.15
C GLU A 231 -0.57 -21.07 28.63
N GLY A 232 -0.93 -19.93 29.21
CA GLY A 232 -0.85 -19.61 30.63
C GLY A 232 -2.24 -19.16 31.11
N PRO A 233 -2.62 -19.46 32.36
CA PRO A 233 -4.01 -19.68 32.73
C PRO A 233 -4.85 -18.40 32.61
N ALA A 234 -6.10 -18.58 32.20
CA ALA A 234 -7.11 -17.54 32.14
C ALA A 234 -7.22 -16.81 33.48
N ASP A 235 -6.99 -15.49 33.46
CA ASP A 235 -7.46 -14.60 34.51
C ASP A 235 -8.18 -13.42 33.85
N THR A 236 -9.49 -13.42 34.05
CA THR A 236 -10.40 -12.35 33.66
C THR A 236 -10.09 -11.09 34.44
N SER A 237 -9.69 -10.01 33.76
CA SER A 237 -9.77 -8.65 34.30
C SER A 237 -10.05 -7.66 33.16
N PHE A 238 -11.33 -7.42 32.97
CA PHE A 238 -11.87 -6.32 32.18
C PHE A 238 -11.47 -4.99 32.83
N LEU A 239 -10.47 -4.30 32.27
CA LEU A 239 -10.30 -2.87 32.49
C LEU A 239 -10.11 -2.15 31.16
N ASN A 240 -11.21 -1.50 30.80
CA ASN A 240 -11.40 -0.51 29.75
C ASN A 240 -10.26 0.51 29.70
N LEU A 241 -9.72 0.77 28.50
CA LEU A 241 -9.19 2.10 28.18
C LEU A 241 -10.07 2.74 27.12
N ALA A 242 -10.66 3.85 27.52
CA ALA A 242 -11.68 4.60 26.83
C ALA A 242 -11.19 5.12 25.46
N ALA A 243 -11.89 4.71 24.41
CA ALA A 243 -12.08 5.56 23.25
C ALA A 243 -13.33 6.41 23.51
N ALA A 244 -13.14 7.70 23.77
CA ALA A 244 -14.20 8.71 23.72
C ALA A 244 -13.59 9.94 23.02
N SER A 245 -13.71 10.07 21.70
CA SER A 245 -14.88 10.56 20.95
C SER A 245 -15.04 12.07 21.01
N LEU A 246 -14.94 12.75 19.85
CA LEU A 246 -15.64 13.99 19.49
C LEU A 246 -15.34 14.29 18.02
N LEU A 247 -16.25 14.68 17.13
CA LEU A 247 -17.70 14.61 16.99
C LEU A 247 -17.97 15.32 15.64
N LEU A 248 -18.75 14.69 14.76
CA LEU A 248 -19.40 15.37 13.64
C LEU A 248 -20.54 16.25 14.17
N ALA A 249 -20.57 17.52 13.75
CA ALA A 249 -21.76 18.36 13.50
C ALA A 249 -21.24 19.66 12.87
N GLY A 250 -21.73 20.22 11.77
CA GLY A 250 -23.06 20.15 11.17
C GLY A 250 -23.63 21.57 11.09
N VAL A 251 -23.73 22.10 9.86
CA VAL A 251 -24.75 23.05 9.36
C VAL A 251 -24.86 24.47 9.98
N ALA A 252 -25.07 25.41 9.06
CA ALA A 252 -25.34 26.84 9.23
C ALA A 252 -26.48 27.19 10.21
N THR A 253 -26.43 28.40 10.79
CA THR A 253 -27.49 29.42 10.72
C THR A 253 -27.04 30.75 11.35
N THR A 254 -27.39 31.84 10.68
CA THR A 254 -27.40 33.21 11.21
C THR A 254 -28.56 33.40 12.21
N VAL A 255 -28.41 34.30 13.19
CA VAL A 255 -29.34 35.42 13.49
C VAL A 255 -28.92 36.15 14.79
N VAL A 256 -28.76 37.45 14.60
CA VAL A 256 -28.78 38.62 15.50
C VAL A 256 -29.34 38.42 16.91
N ALA A 257 -28.59 38.89 17.92
CA ALA A 257 -29.14 39.23 19.24
C ALA A 257 -28.81 40.68 19.62
N ALA A 258 -29.87 41.49 19.69
CA ALA A 258 -29.88 42.87 20.14
C ALA A 258 -29.52 42.98 21.63
N GLN A 259 -28.68 43.96 21.96
CA GLN A 259 -28.37 44.34 23.34
C GLN A 259 -29.52 45.10 24.00
N ARG A 260 -29.86 44.67 25.21
CA ARG A 260 -30.85 45.28 26.11
C ARG A 260 -30.33 46.57 26.75
N ALA A 261 -31.19 47.57 26.82
CA ALA A 261 -31.29 48.63 27.83
C ALA A 261 -32.65 49.31 27.60
N ARG A 262 -33.53 49.68 28.53
CA ARG A 262 -33.45 50.08 29.94
C ARG A 262 -34.93 50.20 30.39
N VAL A 263 -35.31 49.71 31.57
CA VAL A 263 -35.74 50.54 32.74
C VAL A 263 -37.25 50.76 32.93
N ARG A 264 -37.70 50.29 34.11
CA ARG A 264 -38.78 50.77 35.01
C ARG A 264 -40.25 50.70 34.56
N GLY A 265 -41.02 49.92 35.32
CA GLY A 265 -41.75 50.46 36.48
C GLY A 265 -43.26 50.63 36.30
N ASN A 266 -44.00 49.88 37.12
CA ASN A 266 -45.44 49.96 37.38
C ASN A 266 -45.98 51.40 37.45
N ALA A 267 -47.01 51.68 36.66
CA ALA A 267 -48.37 52.07 37.06
C ALA A 267 -49.16 52.51 35.82
#